data_AF-A0A672YL26-F1
#
_entry.id   AF-A0A672YL26-F1
#
_cell.length_a   1.000
_cell.length_b   1.000
_cell.length_c   1.000
_cell.angle_alpha   90.00
_cell.angle_beta   90.00
_cell.angle_gamma   90.00
#
_symmetry.space_group_name_H-M   'P 1'
#
loop_
_entity.id
_entity.type
_entity.pdbx_description
1 polymer ?
#
loop_
_entity_poly.entity_id
_entity_poly.type
_entity_poly.pdbx_seq_one_letter_code
_entity_poly.pdbx_strand_id
1 'polypeptide(L)'
;MSHQGVVCLLLLFGAFIKGVNAEVQNTSVKVGGEAFLNCHLMKSEDVVQVTWQKISPKINLAISDKDFNPRVNPEFRDKVEFKDAGLQNSTIIIKNVNQQDEGCYNCLFNIQHQGAIIHKTYKTCLQIYELNEPVLHVSKSSSTAEFIVSCSATGRPAPTVTLSVQGQNFSHTSTVRVPNTNGTVTVNTTAVLSGLHRTSTRVRCSVRLAFGSETEVFTTIPGFDEERSPSDSDDSLIWISFVFLVCGVAVLVAVIIISLLKNHMKSFTVKSQLKTLERSFRVRLFLRGLLSICHAGRCTHKQGQNSDHEENEDEEVGEELKDTHETPSTRMPLIRLKKENEVTSTDSLRQRGSFEKNQPRANPEQKTSTVKD
;
A
#
# COMPACT_ATOMS: atom_id res chain seq x y z
N MET A 1 14.19 10.37 85.97
CA MET A 1 15.04 10.01 84.80
C MET A 1 15.08 11.22 83.87
N SER A 2 16.20 11.52 83.23
CA SER A 2 16.38 12.79 82.49
C SER A 2 15.69 12.77 81.11
N HIS A 3 15.07 13.89 80.74
CA HIS A 3 14.41 14.06 79.43
C HIS A 3 15.38 13.83 78.25
N GLN A 4 16.66 14.18 78.42
CA GLN A 4 17.70 13.97 77.42
C GLN A 4 17.94 12.49 77.08
N GLY A 5 17.79 11.57 78.04
CA GLY A 5 17.94 10.13 77.78
C GLY A 5 16.87 9.59 76.83
N VAL A 6 15.63 10.07 76.98
CA VAL A 6 14.50 9.67 76.12
C VAL A 6 14.66 10.23 74.70
N VAL A 7 15.08 11.50 74.58
CA VAL A 7 15.37 12.12 73.26
C VAL A 7 16.49 11.39 72.53
N CYS A 8 17.56 10.99 73.24
CA CYS A 8 18.65 10.21 72.65
C CYS A 8 18.18 8.84 72.14
N LEU A 9 17.33 8.14 72.90
CA LEU A 9 16.74 6.87 72.47
C LEU A 9 15.89 7.03 71.19
N LEU A 10 15.05 8.07 71.12
CA LEU A 10 14.21 8.34 69.94
C LEU A 10 15.03 8.68 68.69
N LEU A 11 16.17 9.35 68.84
CA LEU A 11 17.09 9.62 67.72
C LEU A 11 17.79 8.35 67.21
N LEU A 12 18.07 7.37 68.08
CA LEU A 12 18.67 6.08 67.68
C LEU A 12 17.68 5.20 66.88
N PHE A 13 16.38 5.26 67.17
CA PHE A 13 15.34 4.59 66.37
C PHE A 13 14.83 5.43 65.18
N GLY A 14 15.24 6.70 65.06
CA GLY A 14 14.86 7.60 63.97
C GLY A 14 15.48 7.26 62.61
N ALA A 15 16.42 6.31 62.57
CA ALA A 15 17.04 5.79 61.34
C ALA A 15 16.09 4.88 60.56
N PHE A 16 14.98 5.42 60.07
CA PHE A 16 14.18 4.79 59.01
C PHE A 16 15.10 4.49 57.84
N ILE A 17 15.37 3.20 57.60
CA ILE A 17 16.05 2.75 56.39
C ILE A 17 15.15 3.16 55.23
N LYS A 18 15.55 4.20 54.50
CA LYS A 18 14.96 4.54 53.21
C LYS A 18 15.18 3.32 52.32
N GLY A 19 14.13 2.51 52.15
CA GLY A 19 14.16 1.37 51.26
C GLY A 19 14.65 1.86 49.90
N VAL A 20 15.76 1.29 49.44
CA VAL A 20 16.30 1.62 48.12
C VAL A 20 15.20 1.29 47.12
N ASN A 21 14.72 2.30 46.38
CA ASN A 21 13.84 2.06 45.24
C ASN A 21 14.64 1.24 44.22
N ALA A 22 14.49 -0.08 44.29
CA ALA A 22 15.02 -0.99 43.29
C ALA A 22 14.37 -0.62 41.95
N GLU A 23 15.19 -0.26 40.97
CA GLU A 23 14.74 0.05 39.63
C GLU A 23 14.02 -1.19 39.05
N VAL A 24 12.75 -1.02 38.67
CA VAL A 24 11.91 -2.12 38.18
C VAL A 24 11.83 -2.04 36.67
N GLN A 25 12.56 -2.93 35.98
CA GLN A 25 12.48 -3.03 34.53
C GLN A 25 11.21 -3.82 34.15
N ASN A 26 10.32 -3.22 33.37
CA ASN A 26 9.17 -3.93 32.80
C ASN A 26 9.48 -4.36 31.36
N THR A 27 9.24 -5.62 31.05
CA THR A 27 9.51 -6.22 29.72
C THR A 27 8.26 -6.94 29.23
N SER A 28 7.78 -6.62 28.02
CA SER A 28 6.59 -7.23 27.42
C SER A 28 6.95 -8.11 26.22
N VAL A 29 6.44 -9.36 26.19
CA VAL A 29 6.80 -10.36 25.17
C VAL A 29 5.56 -11.09 24.66
N LYS A 30 5.52 -11.41 23.36
CA LYS A 30 4.43 -12.18 22.76
C LYS A 30 4.49 -13.64 23.19
N VAL A 31 3.35 -14.28 23.46
CA VAL A 31 3.24 -15.73 23.68
C VAL A 31 3.99 -16.50 22.57
N GLY A 32 4.81 -17.47 22.96
CA GLY A 32 5.66 -18.27 22.08
C GLY A 32 7.02 -17.64 21.75
N GLY A 33 7.24 -16.36 22.10
CA GLY A 33 8.52 -15.67 21.91
C GLY A 33 9.58 -16.01 22.96
N GLU A 34 10.69 -15.25 22.93
CA GLU A 34 11.78 -15.33 23.90
C GLU A 34 11.87 -14.05 24.73
N ALA A 35 11.98 -14.18 26.05
CA ALA A 35 12.15 -13.06 26.97
C ALA A 35 13.60 -12.94 27.44
N PHE A 36 14.23 -11.81 27.12
CA PHE A 36 15.58 -11.46 27.58
C PHE A 36 15.49 -10.69 28.89
N LEU A 37 15.90 -11.31 29.99
CA LEU A 37 15.99 -10.66 31.30
C LEU A 37 17.47 -10.32 31.56
N ASN A 38 17.82 -9.05 31.40
CA ASN A 38 19.17 -8.52 31.65
C ASN A 38 19.30 -7.96 33.07
N CYS A 39 20.51 -7.97 33.60
CA CYS A 39 20.87 -7.46 34.91
C CYS A 39 22.31 -6.96 34.90
N HIS A 40 22.52 -5.68 35.20
CA HIS A 40 23.84 -5.05 35.27
C HIS A 40 24.09 -4.49 36.67
N LEU A 41 25.23 -4.85 37.25
CA LEU A 41 25.70 -4.27 38.50
C LEU A 41 26.40 -2.93 38.21
N MET A 42 25.83 -1.83 38.70
CA MET A 42 26.28 -0.46 38.39
C MET A 42 27.66 -0.06 38.96
N LYS A 43 28.31 -0.91 39.77
CA LYS A 43 29.63 -0.71 40.37
C LYS A 43 30.40 -2.02 40.40
N SER A 44 31.71 -2.00 40.18
CA SER A 44 32.54 -3.20 40.40
C SER A 44 32.60 -3.49 41.90
N GLU A 45 32.38 -4.75 42.27
CA GLU A 45 32.29 -5.26 43.65
C GLU A 45 32.80 -6.72 43.65
N ASP A 46 33.19 -7.28 44.80
CA ASP A 46 33.62 -8.69 44.91
C ASP A 46 32.42 -9.65 44.87
N VAL A 47 31.82 -9.80 43.69
CA VAL A 47 30.67 -10.69 43.44
C VAL A 47 31.15 -12.14 43.40
N VAL A 48 30.68 -12.97 44.33
CA VAL A 48 30.99 -14.41 44.36
C VAL A 48 30.00 -15.26 43.57
N GLN A 49 28.78 -14.77 43.37
CA GLN A 49 27.68 -15.51 42.72
C GLN A 49 26.57 -14.56 42.25
N VAL A 50 25.92 -14.88 41.12
CA VAL A 50 24.69 -14.27 40.65
C VAL A 50 23.56 -15.31 40.66
N THR A 51 22.40 -14.97 41.21
CA THR A 51 21.22 -15.86 41.25
C THR A 51 20.03 -15.22 40.54
N TRP A 52 19.40 -15.96 39.64
CA TRP A 52 18.10 -15.62 39.04
C TRP A 52 16.98 -16.39 39.74
N GLN A 53 15.93 -15.68 40.17
CA GLN A 53 14.83 -16.22 40.96
C GLN A 53 13.49 -15.63 40.50
N LYS A 54 12.48 -16.46 40.22
CA LYS A 54 11.10 -15.97 40.08
C LYS A 54 10.58 -15.63 41.49
N ILE A 55 9.84 -14.53 41.63
CA ILE A 55 9.35 -14.06 42.94
C ILE A 55 8.10 -14.84 43.40
N SER A 56 7.22 -15.19 42.45
CA SER A 56 6.00 -15.96 42.73
C SER A 56 5.74 -17.00 41.61
N PRO A 57 5.72 -18.31 41.93
CA PRO A 57 6.25 -18.89 43.18
C PRO A 57 7.73 -18.53 43.37
N LYS A 58 8.21 -18.52 44.62
CA LYS A 58 9.61 -18.20 44.91
C LYS A 58 10.52 -19.36 44.53
N ILE A 59 11.15 -19.30 43.37
CA ILE A 59 11.97 -20.41 42.85
C ILE A 59 13.22 -19.92 42.12
N ASN A 60 14.36 -20.59 42.37
CA ASN A 60 15.61 -20.31 41.68
C ASN A 60 15.58 -20.95 40.28
N LEU A 61 15.96 -20.16 39.28
CA LEU A 61 15.92 -20.53 37.86
C LEU A 61 17.30 -20.90 37.37
N ALA A 62 18.28 -20.03 37.67
CA ALA A 62 19.67 -20.20 37.26
C ALA A 62 20.62 -19.51 38.25
N ILE A 63 21.84 -20.02 38.35
CA ILE A 63 22.92 -19.53 39.19
C ILE A 63 24.19 -19.46 38.35
N SER A 64 25.03 -18.44 38.53
CA SER A 64 26.40 -18.41 38.01
C SER A 64 27.36 -18.03 39.14
N ASP A 65 28.36 -18.87 39.36
CA ASP A 65 29.36 -18.69 40.41
C ASP A 65 30.66 -18.09 39.85
N LYS A 66 31.47 -17.45 40.69
CA LYS A 66 32.74 -16.80 40.30
C LYS A 66 33.74 -17.70 39.56
N ASP A 67 33.62 -19.01 39.74
CA ASP A 67 34.46 -20.03 39.11
C ASP A 67 33.92 -20.42 37.70
N PHE A 68 33.11 -19.54 37.10
CA PHE A 68 32.48 -19.67 35.78
C PHE A 68 31.69 -20.99 35.59
N ASN A 69 30.87 -21.33 36.58
CA ASN A 69 30.08 -22.57 36.64
C ASN A 69 28.55 -22.28 36.50
N PRO A 70 28.07 -21.85 35.31
CA PRO A 70 26.65 -21.53 35.11
C PRO A 70 25.77 -22.79 35.22
N ARG A 71 24.72 -22.68 36.03
CA ARG A 71 23.84 -23.79 36.44
C ARG A 71 22.38 -23.38 36.33
N VAL A 72 21.65 -23.99 35.41
CA VAL A 72 20.19 -23.89 35.32
C VAL A 72 19.54 -24.98 36.19
N ASN A 73 18.52 -24.62 36.96
CA ASN A 73 17.69 -25.54 37.74
C ASN A 73 17.14 -26.64 36.80
N PRO A 74 17.29 -27.95 37.12
CA PRO A 74 16.75 -29.06 36.34
C PRO A 74 15.33 -28.86 35.79
N GLU A 75 14.42 -28.28 36.58
CA GLU A 75 13.02 -28.02 36.20
C GLU A 75 12.84 -27.02 35.05
N PHE A 76 13.87 -26.22 34.75
CA PHE A 76 13.83 -25.13 33.77
C PHE A 76 14.84 -25.30 32.62
N ARG A 77 15.58 -26.42 32.55
CA ARG A 77 16.69 -26.61 31.58
C ARG A 77 16.30 -26.46 30.11
N ASP A 78 15.11 -26.93 29.74
CA ASP A 78 14.63 -26.85 28.36
C ASP A 78 14.04 -25.46 28.01
N LYS A 79 14.04 -24.52 28.97
CA LYS A 79 13.32 -23.25 28.88
C LYS A 79 14.15 -22.03 29.25
N VAL A 80 15.12 -22.16 30.14
CA VAL A 80 15.97 -21.06 30.64
C VAL A 80 17.43 -21.34 30.28
N GLU A 81 18.09 -20.37 29.66
CA GLU A 81 19.53 -20.42 29.41
C GLU A 81 20.20 -19.08 29.73
N PHE A 82 21.51 -19.11 29.95
CA PHE A 82 22.32 -17.90 30.05
C PHE A 82 22.73 -17.41 28.66
N LYS A 83 22.45 -16.14 28.37
CA LYS A 83 23.10 -15.37 27.30
C LYS A 83 24.38 -14.70 27.79
N ASP A 84 24.37 -14.27 29.05
CA ASP A 84 25.56 -13.80 29.78
C ASP A 84 25.50 -14.34 31.22
N ALA A 85 26.57 -14.99 31.64
CA ALA A 85 26.73 -15.61 32.94
C ALA A 85 27.76 -14.87 33.83
N GLY A 86 28.18 -13.67 33.43
CA GLY A 86 29.14 -12.86 34.15
C GLY A 86 28.69 -12.40 35.54
N LEU A 87 29.67 -11.91 36.31
CA LEU A 87 29.48 -11.43 37.68
C LEU A 87 29.11 -9.94 37.74
N GLN A 88 29.41 -9.19 36.68
CA GLN A 88 29.06 -7.77 36.51
C GLN A 88 27.80 -7.57 35.64
N ASN A 89 27.64 -8.46 34.65
CA ASN A 89 26.52 -8.54 33.72
C ASN A 89 25.98 -9.96 33.78
N SER A 90 24.67 -10.14 33.91
CA SER A 90 24.04 -11.42 33.63
C SER A 90 22.77 -11.20 32.82
N THR A 91 22.55 -12.06 31.83
CA THR A 91 21.31 -12.11 31.06
C THR A 91 20.87 -13.55 30.93
N ILE A 92 19.63 -13.84 31.30
CA ILE A 92 18.96 -15.10 30.95
C ILE A 92 17.94 -14.89 29.83
N ILE A 93 17.73 -15.95 29.06
CA ILE A 93 16.66 -16.06 28.07
C ILE A 93 15.63 -17.03 28.63
N ILE A 94 14.35 -16.66 28.63
CA ILE A 94 13.22 -17.58 28.84
C ILE A 94 12.60 -17.86 27.48
N LYS A 95 12.66 -19.10 27.01
CA LYS A 95 12.19 -19.55 25.69
C LYS A 95 10.72 -19.94 25.70
N ASN A 96 10.06 -19.81 24.55
CA ASN A 96 8.67 -20.23 24.32
C ASN A 96 7.73 -19.75 25.44
N VAL A 97 7.74 -18.44 25.69
CA VAL A 97 7.06 -17.86 26.87
C VAL A 97 5.55 -18.06 26.81
N ASN A 98 4.96 -18.43 27.94
CA ASN A 98 3.53 -18.64 28.10
C ASN A 98 3.04 -17.98 29.40
N GLN A 99 1.73 -17.88 29.61
CA GLN A 99 1.15 -17.12 30.73
C GLN A 99 1.61 -17.57 32.14
N GLN A 100 2.17 -18.78 32.31
CA GLN A 100 2.77 -19.22 33.58
C GLN A 100 4.12 -18.55 33.88
N ASP A 101 4.78 -17.98 32.87
CA ASP A 101 6.03 -17.20 33.01
C ASP A 101 5.74 -15.73 33.36
N GLU A 102 4.50 -15.26 33.27
CA GLU A 102 4.17 -13.90 33.68
C GLU A 102 4.46 -13.69 35.18
N GLY A 103 4.95 -12.50 35.51
CA GLY A 103 5.27 -12.09 36.87
C GLY A 103 6.66 -11.47 36.98
N CYS A 104 7.10 -11.27 38.22
CA CYS A 104 8.36 -10.60 38.51
C CYS A 104 9.46 -11.57 38.92
N TYR A 105 10.68 -11.19 38.57
CA TYR A 105 11.93 -11.94 38.66
C TYR A 105 12.97 -11.07 39.34
N ASN A 106 13.75 -11.67 40.22
CA ASN A 106 14.91 -11.07 40.88
C ASN A 106 16.19 -11.61 40.25
N CYS A 107 17.10 -10.70 39.93
CA CYS A 107 18.53 -10.97 39.80
C CYS A 107 19.20 -10.55 41.12
N LEU A 108 19.91 -11.45 41.78
CA LEU A 108 20.61 -11.21 43.04
C LEU A 108 22.11 -11.36 42.84
N PHE A 109 22.86 -10.26 42.97
CA PHE A 109 24.32 -10.31 43.10
C PHE A 109 24.68 -10.57 44.57
N ASN A 110 25.38 -11.67 44.83
CA ASN A 110 25.93 -12.02 46.13
C ASN A 110 27.36 -11.47 46.20
N ILE A 111 27.57 -10.43 47.01
CA ILE A 111 28.84 -9.71 47.13
C ILE A 111 29.51 -10.06 48.46
N GLN A 112 30.77 -10.46 48.41
CA GLN A 112 31.61 -10.63 49.59
C GLN A 112 32.09 -9.26 50.07
N HIS A 113 31.81 -8.94 51.33
CA HIS A 113 32.21 -7.67 51.94
C HIS A 113 32.55 -7.85 53.41
N GLN A 114 33.81 -7.60 53.77
CA GLN A 114 34.32 -7.67 55.16
C GLN A 114 34.02 -9.00 55.88
N GLY A 115 34.00 -10.12 55.13
CA GLY A 115 33.74 -11.45 55.67
C GLY A 115 32.27 -11.90 55.60
N ALA A 116 31.34 -11.02 55.25
CA ALA A 116 29.91 -11.32 55.10
C ALA A 116 29.45 -11.25 53.64
N ILE A 117 28.35 -11.94 53.32
CA ILE A 117 27.66 -11.81 52.02
C ILE A 117 26.58 -10.73 52.12
N ILE A 118 26.59 -9.80 51.18
CA ILE A 118 25.56 -8.77 50.97
C ILE A 118 24.87 -9.04 49.63
N HIS A 119 23.54 -9.00 49.61
CA HIS A 119 22.76 -9.16 48.39
C HIS A 119 22.38 -7.80 47.79
N LYS A 120 22.66 -7.58 46.51
CA LYS A 120 22.02 -6.51 45.71
C LYS A 120 21.02 -7.12 44.76
N THR A 121 19.76 -6.72 44.90
CA THR A 121 18.64 -7.28 44.14
C THR A 121 18.12 -6.30 43.11
N TYR A 122 18.14 -6.71 41.84
CA TYR A 122 17.51 -6.01 40.72
C TYR A 122 16.24 -6.76 40.34
N LYS A 123 15.15 -6.01 40.10
CA LYS A 123 13.83 -6.59 39.83
C LYS A 123 13.41 -6.29 38.40
N THR A 124 13.01 -7.32 37.67
CA THR A 124 12.35 -7.18 36.37
C THR A 124 10.98 -7.84 36.40
N CYS A 125 10.00 -7.32 35.68
CA CYS A 125 8.67 -7.91 35.56
C CYS A 125 8.37 -8.22 34.09
N LEU A 126 8.18 -9.51 33.82
CA LEU A 126 7.79 -10.03 32.51
C LEU A 126 6.27 -10.01 32.40
N GLN A 127 5.76 -9.33 31.38
CA GLN A 127 4.35 -9.32 30.99
C GLN A 127 4.20 -10.04 29.65
N ILE A 128 3.15 -10.84 29.50
CA ILE A 128 3.01 -11.73 28.35
C ILE A 128 1.72 -11.42 27.60
N TYR A 129 1.89 -10.99 26.36
CA TYR A 129 0.78 -10.55 25.52
C TYR A 129 0.44 -11.51 24.40
N GLU A 130 -0.82 -11.51 24.03
CA GLU A 130 -1.38 -12.27 22.92
C GLU A 130 -1.91 -11.24 21.92
N LEU A 131 -1.55 -11.36 20.64
CA LEU A 131 -2.08 -10.49 19.59
C LEU A 131 -2.11 -11.25 18.26
N ASN A 132 -3.32 -11.48 17.75
CA ASN A 132 -3.54 -12.06 16.44
C ASN A 132 -3.46 -10.96 15.38
N GLU A 133 -3.19 -11.37 14.13
CA GLU A 133 -3.12 -10.43 13.00
C GLU A 133 -4.47 -9.71 12.80
N PRO A 134 -4.50 -8.36 12.71
CA PRO A 134 -5.75 -7.63 12.56
C PRO A 134 -6.41 -7.89 11.19
N VAL A 135 -7.69 -8.28 11.21
CA VAL A 135 -8.47 -8.52 10.00
C VAL A 135 -9.19 -7.22 9.60
N LEU A 136 -8.68 -6.55 8.57
CA LEU A 136 -9.27 -5.35 7.97
C LEU A 136 -10.06 -5.73 6.72
N HIS A 137 -11.38 -5.60 6.78
CA HIS A 137 -12.30 -5.85 5.68
C HIS A 137 -13.02 -4.55 5.28
N VAL A 138 -13.36 -4.44 3.99
CA VAL A 138 -14.19 -3.37 3.43
C VAL A 138 -15.24 -3.98 2.53
N SER A 139 -16.49 -3.55 2.68
CA SER A 139 -17.60 -3.88 1.79
C SER A 139 -18.28 -2.60 1.29
N LYS A 140 -18.91 -2.66 0.12
CA LYS A 140 -19.77 -1.58 -0.39
C LYS A 140 -21.18 -1.76 0.21
N SER A 141 -21.80 -0.66 0.64
CA SER A 141 -23.22 -0.63 1.02
C SER A 141 -24.10 -1.06 -0.16
N SER A 142 -25.15 -1.83 0.12
CA SER A 142 -26.10 -2.30 -0.90
C SER A 142 -27.11 -1.24 -1.33
N SER A 143 -27.29 -0.17 -0.54
CA SER A 143 -28.29 0.88 -0.76
C SER A 143 -27.71 2.28 -1.01
N THR A 144 -26.41 2.48 -0.76
CA THR A 144 -25.78 3.81 -0.80
C THR A 144 -24.39 3.76 -1.47
N ALA A 145 -23.89 4.92 -1.93
CA ALA A 145 -22.54 5.07 -2.47
C ALA A 145 -21.47 5.17 -1.36
N GLU A 146 -21.55 4.27 -0.39
CA GLU A 146 -20.77 4.28 0.85
C GLU A 146 -20.05 2.95 1.05
N PHE A 147 -18.95 2.98 1.79
CA PHE A 147 -18.18 1.81 2.16
C PHE A 147 -18.24 1.58 3.66
N ILE A 148 -18.49 0.33 4.05
CA ILE A 148 -18.42 -0.12 5.44
C ILE A 148 -17.03 -0.72 5.64
N VAL A 149 -16.24 -0.07 6.49
CA VAL A 149 -14.92 -0.55 6.94
C VAL A 149 -15.12 -1.30 8.25
N SER A 150 -14.54 -2.49 8.39
CA SER A 150 -14.49 -3.25 9.65
C SER A 150 -13.06 -3.68 9.93
N CYS A 151 -12.52 -3.34 11.10
CA CYS A 151 -11.27 -3.91 11.57
C CYS A 151 -11.49 -4.68 12.87
N SER A 152 -11.20 -5.98 12.84
CA SER A 152 -11.29 -6.87 13.99
C SER A 152 -9.90 -7.31 14.44
N ALA A 153 -9.60 -7.16 15.72
CA ALA A 153 -8.36 -7.65 16.32
C ALA A 153 -8.63 -8.37 17.64
N THR A 154 -7.94 -9.48 17.88
CA THR A 154 -8.07 -10.28 19.11
C THR A 154 -6.74 -10.29 19.85
N GLY A 155 -6.77 -10.03 21.16
CA GLY A 155 -5.56 -10.04 21.97
C GLY A 155 -5.80 -10.09 23.49
N ARG A 156 -4.68 -10.14 24.22
CA ARG A 156 -4.60 -10.11 25.68
C ARG A 156 -3.40 -9.20 26.06
N PRO A 157 -3.56 -8.11 26.82
CA PRO A 157 -4.84 -7.52 27.24
C PRO A 157 -5.69 -7.04 26.05
N ALA A 158 -6.90 -6.53 26.31
CA ALA A 158 -7.78 -6.05 25.25
C ALA A 158 -7.11 -4.96 24.39
N PRO A 159 -7.03 -5.12 23.06
CA PRO A 159 -6.40 -4.12 22.19
C PRO A 159 -7.30 -2.90 21.97
N THR A 160 -6.67 -1.74 21.74
CA THR A 160 -7.31 -0.56 21.16
C THR A 160 -7.23 -0.65 19.65
N VAL A 161 -8.36 -0.53 18.95
CA VAL A 161 -8.47 -0.62 17.49
C VAL A 161 -8.96 0.71 16.92
N THR A 162 -8.09 1.38 16.17
CA THR A 162 -8.34 2.71 15.59
C THR A 162 -8.37 2.61 14.07
N LEU A 163 -9.46 3.07 13.45
CA LEU A 163 -9.53 3.27 12.01
C LEU A 163 -9.09 4.70 11.66
N SER A 164 -8.34 4.86 10.56
CA SER A 164 -8.01 6.16 9.98
C SER A 164 -7.94 6.06 8.45
N VAL A 165 -8.12 7.20 7.78
CA VAL A 165 -8.12 7.30 6.32
C VAL A 165 -7.44 8.60 5.92
N GLN A 166 -6.72 8.62 4.80
CA GLN A 166 -5.99 9.82 4.38
C GLN A 166 -6.94 10.83 3.71
N GLY A 167 -6.92 12.08 4.16
CA GLY A 167 -7.64 13.20 3.54
C GLY A 167 -9.17 13.24 3.79
N GLN A 168 -9.72 12.33 4.59
CA GLN A 168 -11.16 12.24 4.85
C GLN A 168 -11.40 11.80 6.31
N ASN A 169 -12.65 11.94 6.80
CA ASN A 169 -13.10 11.41 8.08
C ASN A 169 -14.22 10.39 7.86
N PHE A 170 -14.37 9.43 8.77
CA PHE A 170 -15.54 8.56 8.80
C PHE A 170 -16.76 9.32 9.34
N SER A 171 -17.93 9.08 8.75
CA SER A 171 -19.20 9.75 9.12
C SER A 171 -19.82 9.14 10.38
N HIS A 172 -19.66 7.84 10.56
CA HIS A 172 -20.03 7.10 11.77
C HIS A 172 -18.91 6.11 12.13
N THR A 173 -18.71 5.83 13.42
CA THR A 173 -17.78 4.82 13.91
C THR A 173 -18.36 4.17 15.17
N SER A 174 -18.30 2.84 15.24
CA SER A 174 -18.76 2.02 16.37
C SER A 174 -17.69 1.00 16.74
N THR A 175 -17.56 0.68 18.04
CA THR A 175 -16.54 -0.26 18.53
C THR A 175 -17.17 -1.25 19.51
N VAL A 176 -17.25 -2.51 19.10
CA VAL A 176 -17.75 -3.62 19.92
C VAL A 176 -16.56 -4.37 20.52
N ARG A 177 -16.67 -4.75 21.80
CA ARG A 177 -15.67 -5.54 22.54
C ARG A 177 -16.32 -6.83 23.04
N VAL A 178 -15.74 -7.98 22.72
CA VAL A 178 -16.26 -9.30 23.06
C VAL A 178 -15.17 -10.06 23.84
N PRO A 179 -15.38 -10.39 25.13
CA PRO A 179 -14.49 -11.27 25.86
C PRO A 179 -14.68 -12.71 25.40
N ASN A 180 -13.59 -13.40 25.11
CA ASN A 180 -13.58 -14.78 24.63
C ASN A 180 -13.35 -15.75 25.80
N THR A 181 -13.84 -16.99 25.68
CA THR A 181 -13.71 -18.04 26.72
C THR A 181 -12.27 -18.44 27.03
N ASN A 182 -11.32 -18.20 26.11
CA ASN A 182 -9.88 -18.40 26.34
C ASN A 182 -9.21 -17.26 27.14
N GLY A 183 -9.94 -16.20 27.50
CA GLY A 183 -9.42 -15.03 28.22
C GLY A 183 -8.77 -13.94 27.35
N THR A 184 -8.86 -14.05 26.02
CA THR A 184 -8.59 -12.91 25.11
C THR A 184 -9.82 -12.02 24.99
N VAL A 185 -9.66 -10.82 24.41
CA VAL A 185 -10.75 -9.96 24.00
C VAL A 185 -10.63 -9.66 22.51
N THR A 186 -11.71 -9.90 21.77
CA THR A 186 -11.87 -9.44 20.38
C THR A 186 -12.47 -8.05 20.39
N VAL A 187 -11.86 -7.13 19.65
CA VAL A 187 -12.35 -5.75 19.45
C VAL A 187 -12.57 -5.55 17.97
N ASN A 188 -13.81 -5.26 17.58
CA ASN A 188 -14.17 -4.92 16.21
C ASN A 188 -14.62 -3.46 16.15
N THR A 189 -13.91 -2.64 15.39
CA THR A 189 -14.29 -1.26 15.08
C THR A 189 -14.84 -1.22 13.66
N THR A 190 -16.10 -0.82 13.51
CA THR A 190 -16.75 -0.56 12.22
C THR A 190 -16.88 0.94 11.99
N ALA A 191 -16.71 1.38 10.75
CA ALA A 191 -16.88 2.78 10.37
C ALA A 191 -17.48 2.91 8.95
N VAL A 192 -18.23 3.99 8.74
CA VAL A 192 -18.83 4.31 7.44
C VAL A 192 -18.01 5.40 6.76
N LEU A 193 -17.65 5.16 5.50
CA LEU A 193 -16.96 6.11 4.63
C LEU A 193 -17.90 6.50 3.49
N SER A 194 -18.38 7.74 3.52
CA SER A 194 -19.34 8.31 2.57
C SER A 194 -18.63 9.25 1.58
N GLY A 195 -19.00 9.21 0.30
CA GLY A 195 -18.46 10.14 -0.70
C GLY A 195 -17.02 9.85 -1.11
N LEU A 196 -16.80 8.72 -1.78
CA LEU A 196 -15.50 8.39 -2.38
C LEU A 196 -15.32 9.15 -3.71
N HIS A 197 -14.33 10.05 -3.78
CA HIS A 197 -13.97 10.71 -5.04
C HIS A 197 -13.23 9.76 -6.00
N ARG A 198 -12.93 10.22 -7.23
CA ARG A 198 -12.27 9.47 -8.31
C ARG A 198 -10.87 8.91 -7.97
N THR A 199 -10.28 9.30 -6.84
CA THR A 199 -8.99 8.79 -6.35
C THR A 199 -9.18 7.56 -5.47
N SER A 200 -8.33 6.54 -5.61
CA SER A 200 -8.32 5.40 -4.68
C SER A 200 -7.89 5.82 -3.27
N THR A 201 -8.60 5.31 -2.26
CA THR A 201 -8.47 5.76 -0.87
C THR A 201 -7.83 4.68 -0.02
N ARG A 202 -6.69 5.00 0.61
CA ARG A 202 -6.02 4.09 1.55
C ARG A 202 -6.58 4.24 2.96
N VAL A 203 -7.15 3.16 3.46
CA VAL A 203 -7.61 2.98 4.83
C VAL A 203 -6.51 2.28 5.65
N ARG A 204 -6.31 2.75 6.88
CA ARG A 204 -5.44 2.14 7.90
C ARG A 204 -6.29 1.69 9.07
N CYS A 205 -6.04 0.47 9.55
CA CYS A 205 -6.34 0.07 10.91
C CYS A 205 -5.03 0.04 11.71
N SER A 206 -4.95 0.76 12.82
CA SER A 206 -3.87 0.62 13.80
C SER A 206 -4.39 -0.01 15.09
N VAL A 207 -3.64 -0.99 15.58
CA VAL A 207 -4.01 -1.82 16.73
C VAL A 207 -2.93 -1.71 17.78
N ARG A 208 -3.30 -1.30 18.99
CA ARG A 208 -2.38 -0.97 20.10
C ARG A 208 -2.71 -1.74 21.35
N LEU A 209 -1.71 -2.37 21.97
CA LEU A 209 -1.80 -2.93 23.32
C LEU A 209 -1.35 -1.89 24.36
N ALA A 210 -1.86 -2.02 25.59
CA ALA A 210 -1.56 -1.12 26.71
C ALA A 210 -0.06 -1.00 27.06
N PHE A 211 0.76 -1.98 26.64
CA PHE A 211 2.20 -2.06 26.92
C PHE A 211 3.07 -1.69 25.70
N GLY A 212 2.54 -0.89 24.77
CA GLY A 212 3.32 -0.26 23.68
C GLY A 212 3.54 -1.09 22.41
N SER A 213 3.04 -2.34 22.35
CA SER A 213 3.00 -3.10 21.10
C SER A 213 1.95 -2.52 20.16
N GLU A 214 2.34 -2.17 18.93
CA GLU A 214 1.48 -1.63 17.88
C GLU A 214 1.62 -2.44 16.57
N THR A 215 0.55 -2.52 15.79
CA THR A 215 0.51 -3.17 14.48
C THR A 215 -0.44 -2.40 13.57
N GLU A 216 -0.01 -2.09 12.34
CA GLU A 216 -0.85 -1.42 11.33
C GLU A 216 -1.17 -2.37 10.17
N VAL A 217 -2.43 -2.38 9.73
CA VAL A 217 -2.90 -3.09 8.53
C VAL A 217 -3.57 -2.09 7.60
N PHE A 218 -3.34 -2.23 6.30
CA PHE A 218 -3.81 -1.30 5.28
C PHE A 218 -4.66 -2.00 4.22
N THR A 219 -5.62 -1.27 3.68
CA THR A 219 -6.32 -1.66 2.45
C THR A 219 -6.60 -0.42 1.59
N THR A 220 -6.85 -0.63 0.30
CA THR A 220 -7.13 0.45 -0.66
C THR A 220 -8.50 0.22 -1.28
N ILE A 221 -9.39 1.19 -1.11
CA ILE A 221 -10.69 1.21 -1.77
C ILE A 221 -10.47 1.79 -3.18
N PRO A 222 -10.85 1.09 -4.26
CA PRO A 222 -10.76 1.65 -5.60
C PRO A 222 -11.71 2.84 -5.74
N GLY A 223 -11.25 3.90 -6.41
CA GLY A 223 -12.12 5.04 -6.75
C GLY A 223 -13.24 4.60 -7.69
N PHE A 224 -14.37 5.31 -7.67
CA PHE A 224 -15.36 5.15 -8.73
C PHE A 224 -14.90 5.91 -9.97
N ASP A 225 -14.53 5.18 -11.02
CA ASP A 225 -14.59 5.70 -12.38
C ASP A 225 -16.08 5.91 -12.71
N GLU A 226 -16.45 7.18 -12.76
CA GLU A 226 -17.76 7.63 -13.21
C GLU A 226 -17.85 7.36 -14.72
N GLU A 227 -18.63 6.35 -15.11
CA GLU A 227 -18.87 6.05 -16.52
C GLU A 227 -19.37 7.31 -17.21
N ARG A 228 -18.52 7.86 -18.08
CA ARG A 228 -18.77 9.11 -18.78
C ARG A 228 -19.77 8.82 -19.89
N SER A 229 -21.06 8.89 -19.54
CA SER A 229 -22.15 9.03 -20.53
C SER A 229 -21.69 9.98 -21.63
N PRO A 230 -21.76 9.60 -22.92
CA PRO A 230 -21.36 10.47 -24.01
C PRO A 230 -22.07 11.81 -23.84
N SER A 231 -21.30 12.89 -23.74
CA SER A 231 -21.88 14.22 -23.57
C SER A 231 -22.53 14.69 -24.87
N ASP A 232 -23.65 15.40 -24.78
CA ASP A 232 -24.41 15.97 -25.91
C ASP A 232 -23.55 16.82 -26.88
N SER A 233 -22.33 17.19 -26.46
CA SER A 233 -21.27 17.77 -27.30
C SER A 233 -21.01 16.98 -28.58
N ASP A 234 -21.04 15.65 -28.51
CA ASP A 234 -20.59 14.80 -29.61
C ASP A 234 -21.68 14.68 -30.68
N ASP A 235 -22.95 14.55 -30.25
CA ASP A 235 -24.12 14.64 -31.14
C ASP A 235 -24.20 16.02 -31.82
N SER A 236 -23.86 17.09 -31.09
CA SER A 236 -23.77 18.45 -31.65
C SER A 236 -22.70 18.57 -32.74
N LEU A 237 -21.50 18.00 -32.54
CA LEU A 237 -20.44 17.97 -33.55
C LEU A 237 -20.82 17.13 -34.79
N ILE A 238 -21.52 16.01 -34.59
CA ILE A 238 -22.05 15.17 -35.67
C ILE A 238 -23.11 15.94 -36.47
N TRP A 239 -24.03 16.65 -35.79
CA TRP A 239 -25.02 17.52 -36.44
C TRP A 239 -24.38 18.64 -37.26
N ILE A 240 -23.39 19.33 -36.70
CA ILE A 240 -22.66 20.40 -37.38
C ILE A 240 -21.97 19.87 -38.65
N SER A 241 -21.33 18.70 -38.58
CA SER A 241 -20.72 18.03 -39.72
C SER A 241 -21.75 17.70 -40.82
N PHE A 242 -22.92 17.17 -40.44
CA PHE A 242 -23.99 16.84 -41.37
C PHE A 242 -24.58 18.07 -42.08
N VAL A 243 -24.76 19.19 -41.35
CA VAL A 243 -25.21 20.47 -41.93
C VAL A 243 -24.20 21.01 -42.94
N PHE A 244 -22.90 21.00 -42.63
CA PHE A 244 -21.86 21.43 -43.58
C PHE A 244 -21.82 20.55 -44.84
N LEU A 245 -21.99 19.23 -44.71
CA LEU A 245 -22.07 18.31 -45.85
C LEU A 245 -23.25 18.65 -46.78
N VAL A 246 -24.46 18.82 -46.22
CA VAL A 246 -25.67 19.15 -46.98
C VAL A 246 -25.53 20.52 -47.67
N CYS A 247 -25.01 21.54 -46.99
CA CYS A 247 -24.74 22.85 -47.59
C CYS A 247 -23.71 22.77 -48.73
N GLY A 248 -22.62 22.00 -48.55
CA GLY A 248 -21.62 21.79 -49.60
C GLY A 248 -22.18 21.15 -50.86
N VAL A 249 -23.01 20.10 -50.70
CA VAL A 249 -23.71 19.44 -51.83
C VAL A 249 -24.68 20.40 -52.52
N ALA A 250 -25.44 21.20 -51.76
CA ALA A 250 -26.36 22.19 -52.33
C ALA A 250 -25.62 23.27 -53.16
N VAL A 251 -24.46 23.75 -52.69
CA VAL A 251 -23.61 24.69 -53.44
C VAL A 251 -23.04 24.04 -54.71
N LEU A 252 -22.57 22.78 -54.66
CA LEU A 252 -22.10 22.07 -55.84
C LEU A 252 -23.20 21.89 -56.89
N VAL A 253 -24.42 21.51 -56.47
CA VAL A 253 -25.59 21.41 -57.36
C VAL A 253 -25.94 22.77 -57.96
N ALA A 254 -25.91 23.86 -57.18
CA ALA A 254 -26.12 25.21 -57.69
C ALA A 254 -25.06 25.63 -58.73
N VAL A 255 -23.77 25.34 -58.48
CA VAL A 255 -22.66 25.60 -59.43
C VAL A 255 -22.82 24.78 -60.71
N ILE A 256 -23.25 23.52 -60.61
CA ILE A 256 -23.55 22.68 -61.78
C ILE A 256 -24.72 23.27 -62.58
N ILE A 257 -25.82 23.65 -61.92
CA ILE A 257 -26.98 24.28 -62.58
C ILE A 257 -26.58 25.59 -63.26
N ILE A 258 -25.83 26.46 -62.58
CA ILE A 258 -25.31 27.71 -63.16
C ILE A 258 -24.38 27.42 -64.36
N SER A 259 -23.55 26.38 -64.29
CA SER A 259 -22.67 25.98 -65.39
C SER A 259 -23.44 25.43 -66.59
N LEU A 260 -24.48 24.63 -66.35
CA LEU A 260 -25.39 24.13 -67.38
C LEU A 260 -26.18 25.27 -68.02
N LEU A 261 -26.70 26.23 -67.23
CA LEU A 261 -27.36 27.43 -67.74
C LEU A 261 -26.39 28.32 -68.55
N LYS A 262 -25.14 28.49 -68.09
CA LYS A 262 -24.10 29.24 -68.81
C LYS A 262 -23.71 28.57 -70.13
N ASN A 263 -23.65 27.23 -70.17
CA ASN A 263 -23.46 26.48 -71.42
C ASN A 263 -24.70 26.52 -72.32
N HIS A 264 -25.91 26.51 -71.77
CA HIS A 264 -27.14 26.67 -72.54
C HIS A 264 -27.24 28.08 -73.16
N MET A 265 -26.86 29.13 -72.43
CA MET A 265 -26.72 30.48 -72.99
C MET A 265 -25.63 30.57 -74.06
N LYS A 266 -24.45 29.96 -73.86
CA LYS A 266 -23.43 29.85 -74.93
C LYS A 266 -24.00 29.17 -76.18
N SER A 267 -24.72 28.06 -76.03
CA SER A 267 -25.43 27.37 -77.13
C SER A 267 -26.46 28.27 -77.82
N PHE A 268 -27.18 29.10 -77.06
CA PHE A 268 -28.15 30.04 -77.59
C PHE A 268 -27.50 31.22 -78.35
N THR A 269 -26.38 31.76 -77.86
CA THR A 269 -25.61 32.81 -78.52
C THR A 269 -24.94 32.31 -79.80
N VAL A 270 -24.41 31.08 -79.83
CA VAL A 270 -23.91 30.46 -81.06
C VAL A 270 -25.06 30.24 -82.06
N LYS A 271 -26.23 29.79 -81.60
CA LYS A 271 -27.44 29.63 -82.44
C LYS A 271 -28.02 30.97 -82.94
N SER A 272 -27.87 32.07 -82.20
CA SER A 272 -28.33 33.41 -82.65
C SER A 272 -27.39 34.02 -83.69
N GLN A 273 -26.06 33.85 -83.54
CA GLN A 273 -25.09 34.24 -84.56
C GLN A 273 -25.28 33.44 -85.85
N LEU A 274 -25.48 32.12 -85.76
CA LEU A 274 -25.74 31.28 -86.95
C LEU A 274 -27.01 31.71 -87.71
N LYS A 275 -28.10 32.03 -87.00
CA LYS A 275 -29.35 32.57 -87.59
C LYS A 275 -29.19 33.99 -88.16
N THR A 276 -28.23 34.78 -87.68
CA THR A 276 -27.94 36.12 -88.19
C THR A 276 -27.13 36.04 -89.50
N LEU A 277 -26.18 35.11 -89.58
CA LEU A 277 -25.43 34.84 -90.82
C LEU A 277 -26.36 34.32 -91.94
N GLU A 278 -27.28 33.41 -91.62
CA GLU A 278 -28.24 32.85 -92.58
C GLU A 278 -29.20 33.92 -93.16
N ARG A 279 -29.62 34.89 -92.33
CA ARG A 279 -30.45 36.02 -92.78
C ARG A 279 -29.70 36.97 -93.72
N SER A 280 -28.41 37.19 -93.51
CA SER A 280 -27.58 38.01 -94.42
C SER A 280 -27.50 37.39 -95.83
N PHE A 281 -27.40 36.05 -95.91
CA PHE A 281 -27.28 35.35 -97.18
C PHE A 281 -28.59 35.36 -98.00
N ARG A 282 -29.76 35.20 -97.36
CA ARG A 282 -31.05 35.16 -98.07
C ARG A 282 -31.46 36.53 -98.66
N VAL A 283 -31.06 37.65 -98.07
CA VAL A 283 -31.39 39.00 -98.60
C VAL A 283 -30.63 39.31 -99.89
N ARG A 284 -29.39 38.81 -100.07
CA ARG A 284 -28.61 39.02 -101.30
C ARG A 284 -28.99 38.10 -102.46
N LEU A 285 -29.84 37.10 -102.24
CA LEU A 285 -30.26 36.13 -103.26
C LEU A 285 -31.54 36.56 -104.03
N PHE A 286 -32.22 37.63 -103.63
CA PHE A 286 -33.46 38.11 -104.25
C PHE A 286 -33.32 39.34 -105.17
N LEU A 287 -32.13 39.94 -105.28
CA LEU A 287 -31.90 41.18 -106.03
C LEU A 287 -30.80 41.10 -107.11
N ARG A 288 -30.53 39.88 -107.63
CA ARG A 288 -29.64 39.66 -108.80
C ARG A 288 -30.25 38.70 -109.83
N GLY A 289 -31.56 38.85 -110.07
CA GLY A 289 -32.25 38.23 -111.20
C GLY A 289 -32.80 39.28 -112.15
N LEU A 290 -31.94 39.87 -113.01
CA LEU A 290 -32.23 40.45 -114.34
C LEU A 290 -31.00 41.22 -114.89
N LEU A 291 -30.60 40.90 -116.13
CA LEU A 291 -29.60 41.59 -117.01
C LEU A 291 -28.12 41.67 -116.52
N SER A 292 -27.10 41.69 -117.40
CA SER A 292 -26.94 41.02 -118.71
C SER A 292 -25.47 41.05 -119.20
N ILE A 293 -24.96 39.90 -119.68
CA ILE A 293 -24.03 39.72 -120.84
C ILE A 293 -22.58 40.32 -120.80
N CYS A 294 -21.66 39.60 -121.48
CA CYS A 294 -20.29 39.94 -121.96
C CYS A 294 -19.04 39.81 -121.04
N HIS A 295 -18.33 38.69 -121.24
CA HIS A 295 -16.87 38.53 -121.44
C HIS A 295 -15.86 39.58 -120.90
N ALA A 296 -14.85 39.13 -120.15
CA ALA A 296 -13.55 38.66 -120.69
C ALA A 296 -12.56 38.24 -119.56
N GLY A 297 -11.42 37.63 -119.92
CA GLY A 297 -10.25 37.44 -119.04
C GLY A 297 -10.02 36.01 -118.48
N ARG A 298 -8.75 35.59 -118.44
CA ARG A 298 -8.22 34.34 -117.85
C ARG A 298 -6.88 34.66 -117.16
N CYS A 299 -6.38 33.71 -116.35
CA CYS A 299 -5.01 33.63 -115.77
C CYS A 299 -4.82 34.36 -114.43
N THR A 300 -3.97 33.91 -113.47
CA THR A 300 -3.37 32.59 -113.15
C THR A 300 -2.65 32.67 -111.78
N HIS A 301 -2.28 31.51 -111.20
CA HIS A 301 -1.04 31.26 -110.40
C HIS A 301 -0.99 31.58 -108.88
N LYS A 302 -0.74 30.51 -108.11
CA LYS A 302 0.11 30.31 -106.90
C LYS A 302 0.31 31.35 -105.77
N GLN A 303 0.59 30.75 -104.59
CA GLN A 303 1.43 31.24 -103.48
C GLN A 303 0.90 32.44 -102.66
N GLY A 304 1.24 32.57 -101.37
CA GLY A 304 1.99 31.65 -100.51
C GLY A 304 2.46 32.31 -99.19
N GLN A 305 3.11 31.52 -98.33
CA GLN A 305 3.72 31.92 -97.04
C GLN A 305 2.70 32.34 -95.94
N ASN A 306 2.94 32.07 -94.64
CA ASN A 306 4.01 32.56 -93.73
C ASN A 306 3.88 34.10 -93.54
N SER A 307 3.96 34.67 -92.34
CA SER A 307 4.54 34.18 -91.07
C SER A 307 3.97 34.95 -89.84
N ASP A 308 4.48 34.94 -88.59
CA ASP A 308 5.59 34.25 -87.85
C ASP A 308 5.35 34.36 -86.33
N HIS A 309 6.09 33.56 -85.53
CA HIS A 309 6.60 33.76 -84.15
C HIS A 309 5.65 34.12 -82.95
N GLU A 310 5.81 33.58 -81.72
CA GLU A 310 6.93 33.63 -80.70
C GLU A 310 6.91 34.96 -79.91
N GLU A 311 7.28 35.09 -78.64
CA GLU A 311 8.04 34.28 -77.64
C GLU A 311 7.41 34.58 -76.23
N ASN A 312 7.32 33.76 -75.17
CA ASN A 312 8.25 32.93 -74.36
C ASN A 312 9.12 33.72 -73.34
N GLU A 313 9.88 33.01 -72.49
CA GLU A 313 10.50 33.43 -71.20
C GLU A 313 9.50 33.47 -70.01
N ASP A 314 9.54 32.66 -68.93
CA ASP A 314 10.52 31.76 -68.26
C ASP A 314 11.46 32.40 -67.21
N GLU A 315 11.50 31.84 -65.97
CA GLU A 315 12.72 31.62 -65.16
C GLU A 315 12.48 30.69 -63.92
N GLU A 316 13.55 30.20 -63.26
CA GLU A 316 13.57 29.03 -62.34
C GLU A 316 14.69 29.12 -61.24
N VAL A 317 14.70 28.23 -60.22
CA VAL A 317 15.80 27.94 -59.23
C VAL A 317 16.03 29.05 -58.16
N GLY A 318 16.54 28.88 -56.91
CA GLY A 318 17.07 27.80 -56.02
C GLY A 318 17.26 28.37 -54.57
N GLU A 319 18.10 27.92 -53.61
CA GLU A 319 18.85 26.68 -53.29
C GLU A 319 19.52 26.79 -51.85
N GLU A 320 19.81 25.67 -51.15
CA GLU A 320 20.71 25.52 -49.94
C GLU A 320 20.39 26.27 -48.58
N LEU A 321 20.96 26.04 -47.36
CA LEU A 321 21.71 24.94 -46.67
C LEU A 321 21.90 25.20 -45.11
N LYS A 322 22.03 24.13 -44.27
CA LYS A 322 22.69 24.02 -42.90
C LYS A 322 22.08 24.69 -41.62
N ASP A 323 22.44 24.32 -40.36
CA ASP A 323 23.36 23.27 -39.82
C ASP A 323 22.94 22.65 -38.43
N THR A 324 23.46 21.45 -38.17
CA THR A 324 23.78 20.65 -36.95
C THR A 324 23.59 21.16 -35.49
N HIS A 325 23.14 20.27 -34.58
CA HIS A 325 23.79 20.01 -33.26
C HIS A 325 23.44 18.65 -32.60
N GLU A 326 24.33 18.13 -31.73
CA GLU A 326 24.35 16.73 -31.24
C GLU A 326 23.88 16.45 -29.77
N THR A 327 23.68 15.15 -29.52
CA THR A 327 23.58 14.35 -28.27
C THR A 327 24.65 14.62 -27.16
N PRO A 328 24.55 14.13 -25.88
CA PRO A 328 24.32 12.71 -25.54
C PRO A 328 23.64 12.26 -24.20
N SER A 329 23.04 11.06 -24.31
CA SER A 329 23.02 9.92 -23.36
C SER A 329 23.47 10.07 -21.89
N THR A 330 22.67 9.50 -20.98
CA THR A 330 23.17 8.67 -19.85
C THR A 330 22.28 7.44 -19.66
N ARG A 331 22.89 6.25 -19.46
CA ARG A 331 22.19 4.95 -19.33
C ARG A 331 22.99 4.03 -18.41
N MET A 332 22.41 3.59 -17.28
CA MET A 332 23.02 2.58 -16.39
C MET A 332 21.95 1.81 -15.58
N PRO A 333 22.25 0.66 -14.94
CA PRO A 333 21.82 -0.60 -15.55
C PRO A 333 20.99 -1.53 -14.65
N LEU A 334 20.48 -2.62 -15.26
CA LEU A 334 19.97 -3.78 -14.51
C LEU A 334 21.07 -4.40 -13.63
N ILE A 335 20.70 -4.78 -12.40
CA ILE A 335 21.44 -5.78 -11.62
C ILE A 335 20.71 -7.12 -11.75
N ARG A 336 21.47 -8.19 -12.02
CA ARG A 336 20.99 -9.57 -12.17
C ARG A 336 21.97 -10.51 -11.49
N LEU A 337 21.58 -11.11 -10.37
CA LEU A 337 22.19 -12.25 -9.65
C LEU A 337 21.24 -12.55 -8.47
N LYS A 338 21.04 -13.78 -7.97
CA LYS A 338 21.57 -15.10 -8.34
C LYS A 338 20.47 -16.16 -8.08
N LYS A 339 20.57 -17.35 -8.71
CA LYS A 339 19.68 -18.49 -8.44
C LYS A 339 20.53 -19.72 -8.11
N GLU A 340 20.35 -20.27 -6.92
CA GLU A 340 20.82 -21.58 -6.45
C GLU A 340 19.62 -22.22 -5.75
N ASN A 341 19.00 -23.30 -6.26
CA ASN A 341 19.48 -24.68 -6.42
C ASN A 341 19.63 -25.43 -5.09
N GLU A 342 18.49 -25.95 -4.63
CA GLU A 342 18.27 -27.38 -4.39
C GLU A 342 19.49 -28.27 -4.07
N VAL A 343 19.46 -28.89 -2.88
CA VAL A 343 20.12 -30.18 -2.62
C VAL A 343 19.08 -31.12 -2.01
N THR A 344 18.90 -32.27 -2.64
CA THR A 344 18.01 -33.35 -2.22
C THR A 344 18.73 -34.31 -1.28
N SER A 345 18.04 -34.87 -0.27
CA SER A 345 18.37 -36.20 0.23
C SER A 345 17.17 -36.87 0.92
N THR A 346 16.81 -38.05 0.41
CA THR A 346 16.17 -39.13 1.17
C THR A 346 17.26 -39.82 2.05
N ASP A 347 17.06 -40.84 2.87
CA ASP A 347 15.92 -41.71 3.19
C ASP A 347 16.15 -42.28 4.62
N SER A 348 15.12 -42.84 5.29
CA SER A 348 15.25 -44.04 6.15
C SER A 348 13.94 -44.40 6.88
N LEU A 349 13.76 -45.69 7.12
CA LEU A 349 12.48 -46.32 7.47
C LEU A 349 12.46 -46.93 8.89
N ARG A 350 11.32 -46.73 9.58
CA ARG A 350 10.52 -47.79 10.24
C ARG A 350 11.11 -48.58 11.43
N GLN A 351 10.50 -48.41 12.61
CA GLN A 351 9.83 -49.43 13.45
C GLN A 351 9.07 -48.71 14.60
N ARG A 352 7.77 -48.96 14.88
CA ARG A 352 7.08 -50.16 15.41
C ARG A 352 7.36 -50.41 16.90
N GLY A 353 6.37 -50.19 17.77
CA GLY A 353 6.38 -50.71 19.14
C GLY A 353 5.29 -50.17 20.08
N SER A 354 4.31 -51.02 20.39
CA SER A 354 3.36 -51.03 21.52
C SER A 354 3.09 -49.77 22.38
N PHE A 355 1.80 -49.53 22.68
CA PHE A 355 1.40 -49.13 24.02
C PHE A 355 0.15 -49.90 24.45
N GLU A 356 0.13 -50.35 25.71
CA GLU A 356 -0.89 -51.29 26.22
C GLU A 356 -1.97 -50.61 27.08
N LYS A 357 -3.03 -51.34 27.38
CA LYS A 357 -4.20 -50.91 28.16
C LYS A 357 -3.82 -50.32 29.52
N ASN A 358 -4.63 -49.38 30.00
CA ASN A 358 -5.40 -49.66 31.21
C ASN A 358 -6.70 -48.85 31.29
N GLN A 359 -7.62 -49.32 32.14
CA GLN A 359 -9.03 -48.91 32.18
C GLN A 359 -9.44 -48.50 33.60
N PRO A 360 -10.15 -47.36 33.81
CA PRO A 360 -10.59 -46.94 35.14
C PRO A 360 -11.82 -47.73 35.61
N ARG A 361 -11.94 -47.97 36.92
CA ARG A 361 -13.12 -48.53 37.58
C ARG A 361 -13.39 -47.85 38.93
N ALA A 362 -14.55 -47.20 39.01
CA ALA A 362 -15.43 -46.94 40.16
C ALA A 362 -14.88 -46.40 41.52
N ASN A 363 -15.54 -45.31 41.94
CA ASN A 363 -16.04 -44.95 43.29
C ASN A 363 -16.37 -46.14 44.23
N PRO A 364 -16.52 -45.98 45.59
CA PRO A 364 -17.30 -44.87 46.19
C PRO A 364 -16.87 -44.28 47.57
N GLU A 365 -17.49 -43.11 47.84
CA GLU A 365 -18.00 -42.56 49.12
C GLU A 365 -17.37 -42.91 50.49
N GLN A 366 -16.98 -41.87 51.25
CA GLN A 366 -17.45 -41.58 52.63
C GLN A 366 -16.95 -40.19 53.12
N LYS A 367 -17.41 -39.59 54.23
CA LYS A 367 -18.77 -39.15 54.65
C LYS A 367 -18.66 -38.29 55.93
N THR A 368 -18.95 -36.98 55.83
CA THR A 368 -19.46 -36.05 56.87
C THR A 368 -18.89 -36.03 58.31
N SER A 369 -18.24 -34.91 58.68
CA SER A 369 -18.47 -34.13 59.93
C SER A 369 -17.95 -32.69 59.70
N THR A 370 -18.56 -31.54 60.04
CA THR A 370 -19.28 -31.00 61.23
C THR A 370 -18.42 -30.73 62.47
N VAL A 371 -18.84 -29.71 63.27
CA VAL A 371 -18.15 -29.07 64.43
C VAL A 371 -17.14 -27.98 63.95
N LYS A 372 -17.30 -26.66 64.11
CA LYS A 372 -17.63 -25.74 65.25
C LYS A 372 -16.59 -25.75 66.38
N ASP A 373 -16.06 -24.65 66.89
CA ASP A 373 -16.45 -23.23 66.82
C ASP A 373 -15.34 -22.31 66.27
#